data_AF-A0A1H2DTB6-F1
#
_entry.id   AF-A0A1H2DTB6-F1
#
_cell.length_a   1.000
_cell.length_b   1.000
_cell.length_c   1.000
_cell.angle_alpha   90.00
_cell.angle_beta   90.00
_cell.angle_gamma   90.00
#
_symmetry.space_group_name_H-M   'P 1'
#
loop_
_entity.id
_entity.type
_entity.pdbx_description
1 polymer ?
#
loop_
_entity_poly.entity_id
_entity_poly.type
_entity_poly.pdbx_seq_one_letter_code
_entity_poly.pdbx_strand_id
1 'polypeptide(L)'
;MHVENNPDFKTVWQLAHDWVGEKPDQTDPHAISSELRIAIDRLIRAMGSKEISARWKGYKIFIDDSFLSFIFDFWHTIKFYQWLMHNKFSKDYLDNLYVKRNEVITWCDKVALLDPPPCWSPKTYTAIDPVISDQVDPDDENNSWYERITERRRQRVVCIELAKQLWEKNPDLNYEEMQKHPIMQEFGYSSTFSSKSFRNLVRTVASDSAQSPGAPTKSKD
;
A
#
# COMPACT_ATOMS: atom_id res chain seq x y z
N MET A 1 -13.20 12.51 0.19
CA MET A 1 -12.26 13.59 -0.17
C MET A 1 -11.94 13.47 -1.66
N HIS A 2 -12.13 14.55 -2.42
CA HIS A 2 -11.79 14.58 -3.85
C HIS A 2 -10.27 14.49 -4.03
N VAL A 3 -9.81 13.63 -4.95
CA VAL A 3 -8.38 13.35 -5.18
C VAL A 3 -7.60 14.61 -5.55
N GLU A 4 -8.26 15.58 -6.20
CA GLU A 4 -7.71 16.89 -6.58
C GLU A 4 -7.20 17.74 -5.42
N ASN A 5 -7.77 17.60 -4.22
CA ASN A 5 -7.43 18.43 -3.05
C ASN A 5 -6.52 17.71 -2.04
N ASN A 6 -6.10 16.47 -2.35
CA ASN A 6 -5.32 15.66 -1.43
C ASN A 6 -3.83 15.73 -1.79
N PRO A 7 -2.94 16.17 -0.88
CA PRO A 7 -1.51 16.36 -1.16
C PRO A 7 -0.74 15.06 -1.44
N ASP A 8 -1.31 13.90 -1.09
CA ASP A 8 -0.74 12.59 -1.40
C ASP A 8 -1.03 12.14 -2.83
N PHE A 9 -1.83 12.89 -3.58
CA PHE A 9 -2.10 12.59 -4.98
C PHE A 9 -1.55 13.69 -5.87
N LYS A 10 -0.92 13.27 -6.96
CA LYS A 10 -0.55 14.16 -8.07
C LYS A 10 -0.98 13.53 -9.37
N THR A 11 -1.27 14.38 -10.35
CA THR A 11 -1.50 13.91 -11.70
C THR A 11 -0.18 13.39 -12.28
N VAL A 12 -0.25 12.45 -13.23
CA VAL A 12 0.94 11.95 -13.92
C VAL A 12 1.66 13.09 -14.63
N TRP A 13 0.90 14.04 -15.19
CA TRP A 13 1.47 15.23 -15.81
C TRP A 13 2.28 16.07 -14.81
N GLN A 14 1.68 16.44 -13.68
CA GLN A 14 2.36 17.24 -12.64
C GLN A 14 3.55 16.51 -12.05
N LEU A 15 3.39 15.24 -11.70
CA LEU A 15 4.44 14.47 -11.06
C LEU A 15 5.65 14.28 -11.97
N ALA A 16 5.43 14.00 -13.26
CA ALA A 16 6.52 13.83 -14.19
C ALA A 16 7.32 15.13 -14.37
N HIS A 17 6.65 16.29 -14.42
CA HIS A 17 7.28 17.61 -14.44
C HIS A 17 8.09 17.87 -13.18
N ASP A 18 7.50 17.62 -12.01
CA ASP A 18 8.19 17.74 -10.72
C ASP A 18 9.43 16.83 -10.64
N TRP A 19 9.38 15.67 -11.31
CA TRP A 19 10.50 14.73 -11.34
C TRP A 19 11.69 15.26 -12.13
N VAL A 20 11.44 15.95 -13.24
CA VAL A 20 12.49 16.48 -14.13
C VAL A 20 12.83 17.95 -13.86
N GLY A 21 12.09 18.61 -12.96
CA GLY A 21 12.26 20.03 -12.65
C GLY A 21 11.72 20.99 -13.71
N GLU A 22 10.82 20.52 -14.57
CA GLU A 22 10.16 21.33 -15.60
C GLU A 22 8.83 21.92 -15.08
N LYS A 23 8.34 23.00 -15.71
CA LYS A 23 7.13 23.69 -15.30
C LYS A 23 5.90 23.24 -16.12
N PRO A 24 4.86 22.63 -15.50
CA PRO A 24 3.71 22.07 -16.22
C PRO A 24 2.94 23.06 -17.10
N ASP A 25 2.93 24.35 -16.74
CA ASP A 25 2.23 25.45 -17.39
C ASP A 25 3.02 26.04 -18.58
N GLN A 26 4.31 25.75 -18.68
CA GLN A 26 5.22 26.30 -19.69
C GLN A 26 5.61 25.27 -20.76
N THR A 27 5.26 23.99 -20.55
CA THR A 27 5.58 22.89 -21.46
C THR A 27 4.56 22.79 -22.60
N ASP A 28 5.05 22.82 -23.84
CA ASP A 28 4.23 22.49 -25.02
C ASP A 28 3.90 20.97 -25.02
N PRO A 29 2.60 20.60 -24.96
CA PRO A 29 2.13 19.21 -25.07
C PRO A 29 2.69 18.45 -26.28
N HIS A 30 2.97 19.15 -27.38
CA HIS A 30 3.41 18.57 -28.64
C HIS A 30 4.94 18.48 -28.77
N ALA A 31 5.67 19.12 -27.88
CA ALA A 31 7.13 19.21 -27.91
C ALA A 31 7.77 18.95 -26.52
N ILE A 32 7.27 17.92 -25.82
CA ILE A 32 7.81 17.52 -24.50
C ILE A 32 9.26 17.06 -24.61
N SER A 33 10.06 17.34 -23.58
CA SER A 33 11.46 16.89 -23.50
C SER A 33 11.56 15.36 -23.44
N SER A 34 12.73 14.83 -23.80
CA SER A 34 12.99 13.39 -23.72
C SER A 34 12.96 12.87 -22.28
N GLU A 35 13.38 13.69 -21.32
CA GLU A 35 13.40 13.34 -19.88
C GLU A 35 11.98 13.28 -19.31
N LEU A 36 11.17 14.30 -19.60
CA LEU A 36 9.76 14.34 -19.20
C LEU A 36 9.00 13.14 -19.77
N ARG A 37 9.26 12.81 -21.04
CA ARG A 37 8.70 11.63 -21.70
C ARG A 37 9.08 10.33 -20.98
N ILE A 38 10.35 10.17 -20.59
CA ILE A 38 10.81 8.99 -19.84
C ILE A 38 10.12 8.90 -18.49
N ALA A 39 9.96 10.02 -17.77
CA ALA A 39 9.26 10.06 -16.49
C ALA A 39 7.79 9.64 -16.62
N ILE A 40 7.10 10.15 -17.65
CA ILE A 40 5.72 9.73 -17.96
C ILE A 40 5.67 8.24 -18.31
N ASP A 41 6.58 7.77 -19.17
CA ASP A 41 6.60 6.37 -19.63
C ASP A 41 6.77 5.38 -18.46
N ARG A 42 7.69 5.71 -17.56
CA ARG A 42 7.92 4.98 -16.31
C ARG A 42 6.65 4.85 -15.47
N LEU A 43 5.94 5.96 -15.25
CA LEU A 43 4.68 5.96 -14.50
C LEU A 43 3.60 5.13 -15.21
N ILE A 44 3.45 5.30 -16.53
CA ILE A 44 2.45 4.57 -17.33
C ILE A 44 2.70 3.06 -17.29
N ARG A 45 3.96 2.64 -17.42
CA ARG A 45 4.33 1.22 -17.30
C ARG A 45 4.09 0.68 -15.91
N ALA A 46 4.47 1.41 -14.86
CA ALA A 46 4.22 0.98 -13.49
C ALA A 46 2.72 0.78 -13.20
N MET A 47 1.87 1.68 -13.72
CA MET A 47 0.42 1.53 -13.63
C MET A 47 -0.10 0.34 -14.45
N GLY A 48 0.38 0.16 -15.69
CA GLY A 48 -0.03 -0.94 -16.57
C GLY A 48 0.37 -2.31 -16.03
N SER A 49 1.53 -2.40 -15.38
CA SER A 49 2.02 -3.59 -14.68
C SER A 49 1.35 -3.80 -13.31
N LYS A 50 0.42 -2.92 -12.91
CA LYS A 50 -0.26 -2.92 -11.61
C LYS A 50 0.70 -2.80 -10.41
N GLU A 51 1.90 -2.23 -10.61
CA GLU A 51 2.90 -2.01 -9.55
C GLU A 51 2.54 -0.80 -8.68
N ILE A 52 1.90 0.21 -9.28
CA ILE A 52 1.27 1.34 -8.58
C ILE A 52 -0.20 1.44 -9.01
N SER A 53 -1.05 1.94 -8.11
CA SER A 53 -2.45 2.17 -8.46
C SER A 53 -2.64 3.50 -9.19
N ALA A 54 -3.59 3.50 -10.11
CA ALA A 54 -3.96 4.64 -10.91
C ALA A 54 -5.40 5.06 -10.61
N ARG A 55 -5.68 6.36 -10.71
CA ARG A 55 -7.04 6.90 -10.57
C ARG A 55 -7.34 7.90 -11.68
N TRP A 56 -8.37 7.64 -12.47
CA TRP A 56 -8.84 8.59 -13.46
C TRP A 56 -10.05 9.38 -12.92
N LYS A 57 -9.95 10.71 -12.88
CA LYS A 57 -10.96 11.62 -12.29
C LYS A 57 -11.40 11.19 -10.88
N GLY A 58 -10.44 10.68 -10.11
CA GLY A 58 -10.64 10.19 -8.75
C GLY A 58 -11.10 8.73 -8.62
N TYR A 59 -11.60 8.11 -9.70
CA TYR A 59 -11.99 6.70 -9.71
C TYR A 59 -10.79 5.81 -9.94
N LYS A 60 -10.62 4.76 -9.13
CA LYS A 60 -9.54 3.80 -9.31
C LYS A 60 -9.78 3.02 -10.61
N ILE A 61 -8.73 2.86 -11.41
CA ILE A 61 -8.74 2.04 -12.62
C ILE A 61 -7.89 0.79 -12.38
N PHE A 62 -8.13 -0.29 -13.14
CA PHE A 62 -7.45 -1.58 -12.98
C PHE A 62 -7.63 -2.19 -11.58
N ILE A 63 -8.85 -2.09 -11.01
CA ILE A 63 -9.15 -2.51 -9.63
C ILE A 63 -9.11 -4.04 -9.48
N ASP A 64 -9.73 -4.75 -10.43
CA ASP A 64 -9.89 -6.19 -10.44
C ASP A 64 -10.03 -6.74 -11.87
N ASP A 65 -10.04 -8.06 -12.03
CA ASP A 65 -10.21 -8.73 -13.32
C ASP A 65 -11.70 -9.04 -13.62
N SER A 66 -12.63 -8.31 -13.01
CA SER A 66 -14.07 -8.50 -13.25
C SER A 66 -14.50 -7.96 -14.62
N PHE A 67 -15.56 -8.53 -15.19
CA PHE A 67 -16.06 -8.15 -16.52
C PHE A 67 -16.54 -6.69 -16.60
N LEU A 68 -17.09 -6.14 -15.52
CA LEU A 68 -17.53 -4.74 -15.48
C LEU A 68 -16.34 -3.77 -15.41
N SER A 69 -15.32 -4.10 -14.59
CA SER A 69 -14.05 -3.35 -14.58
C SER A 69 -13.36 -3.44 -15.93
N PHE A 70 -13.39 -4.61 -16.59
CA PHE A 70 -12.79 -4.81 -17.91
C PHE A 70 -13.32 -3.84 -18.97
N ILE A 71 -14.63 -3.57 -19.02
CA ILE A 71 -15.21 -2.61 -19.99
C ILE A 71 -14.72 -1.18 -19.71
N PHE A 72 -14.68 -0.78 -18.44
CA PHE A 72 -14.20 0.54 -18.04
C PHE A 72 -12.69 0.71 -18.28
N ASP A 73 -11.92 -0.32 -17.92
CA ASP A 73 -10.47 -0.38 -18.08
C ASP A 73 -10.02 -0.57 -19.53
N PHE A 74 -10.90 -1.05 -20.42
CA PHE A 74 -10.59 -1.24 -21.84
C PHE A 74 -10.20 0.10 -22.50
N TRP A 75 -10.90 1.19 -22.18
CA TRP A 75 -10.56 2.51 -22.72
C TRP A 75 -9.19 2.99 -22.23
N HIS A 76 -8.89 2.79 -20.95
CA HIS A 76 -7.59 3.10 -20.36
C HIS A 76 -6.45 2.25 -20.95
N THR A 77 -6.75 0.97 -21.22
CA THR A 77 -5.83 0.04 -21.89
C THR A 77 -5.50 0.52 -23.30
N ILE A 78 -6.51 0.96 -24.08
CA ILE A 78 -6.29 1.56 -25.40
C ILE A 78 -5.42 2.81 -25.29
N LYS A 79 -5.66 3.69 -24.32
CA LYS A 79 -4.85 4.90 -24.11
C LYS A 79 -3.39 4.58 -23.79
N PHE A 80 -3.15 3.60 -22.91
CA PHE A 80 -1.80 3.16 -22.58
C PHE A 80 -1.12 2.53 -23.79
N TYR A 81 -1.83 1.70 -24.56
CA TYR A 81 -1.32 1.13 -25.80
C TYR A 81 -0.96 2.20 -26.85
N GLN A 82 -1.83 3.21 -27.03
CA GLN A 82 -1.57 4.34 -27.93
C GLN A 82 -0.34 5.14 -27.53
N TRP A 83 -0.10 5.32 -26.23
CA TRP A 83 1.11 5.92 -25.71
C TRP A 83 2.34 5.06 -26.01
N LEU A 84 2.35 3.81 -25.56
CA LEU A 84 3.51 2.93 -25.60
C LEU A 84 3.94 2.56 -27.04
N MET A 85 2.98 2.34 -27.94
CA MET A 85 3.25 1.84 -29.30
C MET A 85 3.28 2.94 -30.35
N HIS A 86 2.48 3.99 -30.18
CA HIS A 86 2.31 5.03 -31.20
C HIS A 86 2.80 6.40 -30.75
N ASN A 87 3.35 6.52 -29.53
CA ASN A 87 3.82 7.79 -29.00
C ASN A 87 2.74 8.88 -29.01
N LYS A 88 1.46 8.49 -29.04
CA LYS A 88 0.32 9.40 -29.08
C LYS A 88 -0.02 9.83 -27.67
N PHE A 89 0.16 11.12 -27.44
CA PHE A 89 0.03 11.77 -26.15
C PHE A 89 -1.29 12.52 -26.02
N SER A 90 -1.90 12.48 -24.85
CA SER A 90 -3.03 13.33 -24.48
C SER A 90 -2.76 13.95 -23.12
N LYS A 91 -2.44 15.25 -23.10
CA LYS A 91 -2.24 16.01 -21.86
C LYS A 91 -3.44 15.91 -20.94
N ASP A 92 -4.64 16.17 -21.49
CA ASP A 92 -5.90 16.10 -20.75
C ASP A 92 -6.07 14.75 -20.03
N TYR A 93 -5.71 13.65 -20.69
CA TYR A 93 -5.77 12.34 -20.06
C TYR A 93 -4.81 12.22 -18.86
N LEU A 94 -3.55 12.67 -18.98
CA LEU A 94 -2.57 12.62 -17.89
C LEU A 94 -2.88 13.59 -16.76
N ASP A 95 -3.47 14.75 -17.07
CA ASP A 95 -3.95 15.71 -16.07
C ASP A 95 -5.12 15.18 -15.25
N ASN A 96 -5.85 14.18 -15.76
CA ASN A 96 -6.92 13.53 -15.04
C ASN A 96 -6.50 12.18 -14.43
N LEU A 97 -5.24 11.76 -14.62
CA LEU A 97 -4.73 10.49 -14.16
C LEU A 97 -3.83 10.70 -12.94
N TYR A 98 -4.26 10.21 -11.78
CA TYR A 98 -3.63 10.43 -10.50
C TYR A 98 -2.91 9.18 -10.00
N VAL A 99 -1.79 9.40 -9.32
CA VAL A 99 -1.01 8.39 -8.59
C VAL A 99 -0.85 8.79 -7.13
N LYS A 100 -0.69 7.80 -6.25
CA LYS A 100 -0.56 8.03 -4.81
C LYS A 100 0.91 8.06 -4.39
N ARG A 101 1.29 9.05 -3.59
CA ARG A 101 2.65 9.30 -3.09
C ARG A 101 3.32 8.08 -2.49
N ASN A 102 2.68 7.43 -1.51
CA ASN A 102 3.28 6.30 -0.80
C ASN A 102 3.58 5.10 -1.73
N GLU A 103 2.72 4.84 -2.72
CA GLU A 103 2.89 3.79 -3.70
C GLU A 103 4.04 4.11 -4.65
N VAL A 104 4.11 5.35 -5.15
CA VAL A 104 5.22 5.79 -6.00
C VAL A 104 6.56 5.73 -5.26
N ILE A 105 6.64 6.20 -4.01
CA ILE A 105 7.87 6.13 -3.20
C ILE A 105 8.29 4.67 -2.99
N THR A 106 7.35 3.81 -2.60
CA THR A 106 7.63 2.37 -2.40
C THR A 106 8.09 1.70 -3.69
N TRP A 107 7.46 2.05 -4.81
CA TRP A 107 7.82 1.55 -6.13
C TRP A 107 9.23 2.01 -6.55
N CYS A 108 9.57 3.28 -6.33
CA CYS A 108 10.90 3.83 -6.59
C CYS A 108 11.98 3.07 -5.81
N ASP A 109 11.76 2.87 -4.50
CA ASP A 109 12.70 2.21 -3.60
C ASP A 109 12.86 0.70 -3.88
N LYS A 110 11.76 -0.01 -4.13
CA LYS A 110 11.75 -1.48 -4.14
C LYS A 110 11.72 -2.13 -5.51
N VAL A 111 11.25 -1.43 -6.54
CA VAL A 111 10.98 -2.02 -7.86
C VAL A 111 11.80 -1.32 -8.94
N ALA A 112 11.66 -0.01 -9.05
CA ALA A 112 12.33 0.76 -10.10
C ALA A 112 13.79 1.05 -9.79
N LEU A 113 14.19 1.03 -8.51
CA LEU A 113 15.52 1.43 -8.02
C LEU A 113 15.88 2.85 -8.50
N LEU A 114 14.93 3.78 -8.36
CA LEU A 114 15.04 5.17 -8.77
C LEU A 114 14.95 6.08 -7.55
N ASP A 115 15.56 7.26 -7.65
CA ASP A 115 15.31 8.32 -6.68
C ASP A 115 13.86 8.78 -6.78
N PRO A 116 13.13 8.90 -5.66
CA PRO A 116 11.75 9.34 -5.66
C PRO A 116 11.66 10.78 -6.20
N PRO A 117 10.49 11.18 -6.74
CA PRO A 117 10.25 12.53 -7.22
C PRO A 117 10.67 13.57 -6.15
N PRO A 118 11.46 14.60 -6.49
CA PRO A 118 11.99 15.56 -5.51
C PRO A 118 10.90 16.23 -4.69
N CYS A 119 9.72 16.47 -5.28
CA CYS A 119 8.56 17.03 -4.58
C CYS A 119 8.04 16.18 -3.41
N TRP A 120 8.38 14.88 -3.41
CA TRP A 120 7.94 13.90 -2.42
C TRP A 120 9.06 13.24 -1.65
N SER A 121 10.31 13.47 -2.06
CA SER A 121 11.48 13.15 -1.25
C SER A 121 11.30 13.77 0.14
N PRO A 122 11.51 13.00 1.24
CA PRO A 122 11.63 13.62 2.53
C PRO A 122 12.79 14.61 2.42
N LYS A 123 12.52 15.91 2.60
CA LYS A 123 13.58 16.92 2.69
C LYS A 123 14.64 16.33 3.59
N THR A 124 15.85 16.15 3.06
CA THR A 124 16.97 15.59 3.78
C THR A 124 17.26 16.50 4.97
N TYR A 125 16.57 16.27 6.08
CA TYR A 125 17.04 16.72 7.38
C TYR A 125 18.26 15.86 7.64
N THR A 126 19.41 16.45 7.35
CA THR A 126 20.71 15.88 7.69
C THR A 126 20.72 15.46 9.16
N ALA A 127 21.14 14.22 9.35
CA ALA A 127 21.69 13.64 10.58
C ALA A 127 20.73 13.34 11.74
N ILE A 128 20.59 12.03 11.97
CA ILE A 128 20.36 11.34 13.26
C ILE A 128 18.97 11.57 13.86
N ASP A 129 18.07 10.61 13.63
CA ASP A 129 17.37 9.87 14.68
C ASP A 129 16.54 8.72 14.07
N PRO A 130 16.58 7.49 14.63
CA PRO A 130 15.70 6.41 14.22
C PRO A 130 14.34 6.60 14.93
N VAL A 131 13.53 7.55 14.47
CA VAL A 131 12.16 7.69 14.95
C VAL A 131 11.25 6.91 14.00
N ILE A 132 10.72 5.82 14.53
CA ILE A 132 9.51 5.13 14.10
C ILE A 132 8.52 6.18 13.60
N SER A 133 8.27 6.20 12.30
CA SER A 133 7.32 7.12 11.68
C SER A 133 5.89 6.71 12.05
N ASP A 134 5.49 6.98 13.29
CA ASP A 134 4.11 7.26 13.66
C ASP A 134 3.76 8.64 13.11
N GLN A 135 3.53 8.72 11.80
CA GLN A 135 2.77 9.82 11.23
C GLN A 135 1.31 9.48 11.50
N VAL A 136 0.80 9.95 12.64
CA VAL A 136 -0.64 9.99 12.91
C VAL A 136 -1.28 10.83 11.82
N ASP A 137 -2.11 10.18 11.00
CA ASP A 137 -2.97 10.81 10.01
C ASP A 137 -3.83 11.88 10.72
N PRO A 138 -3.76 13.16 10.34
CA PRO A 138 -4.51 14.22 11.03
C PRO A 138 -6.02 14.16 10.77
N ASP A 139 -6.53 13.10 10.12
CA ASP A 139 -7.94 12.94 9.78
C ASP A 139 -8.44 11.50 10.00
N ASP A 140 -8.29 10.98 11.23
CA ASP A 140 -8.98 9.76 11.70
C ASP A 140 -10.48 9.98 11.98
N GLU A 141 -11.13 10.84 11.18
CA GLU A 141 -12.60 10.92 11.09
C GLU A 141 -13.15 10.03 9.96
N ASN A 142 -12.28 9.49 9.10
CA ASN A 142 -12.69 8.64 7.99
C ASN A 142 -12.74 7.15 8.37
N ASN A 143 -13.82 6.76 9.06
CA ASN A 143 -14.13 5.37 9.44
C ASN A 143 -14.19 4.35 8.27
N SER A 144 -14.16 4.81 7.01
CA SER A 144 -14.16 3.93 5.83
C SER A 144 -12.86 3.15 5.63
N TRP A 145 -11.78 3.46 6.36
CA TRP A 145 -10.53 2.70 6.26
C TRP A 145 -10.72 1.22 6.60
N TYR A 146 -11.60 0.94 7.57
CA TYR A 146 -11.92 -0.42 8.02
C TYR A 146 -12.68 -1.23 6.96
N GLU A 147 -13.48 -0.57 6.13
CA GLU A 147 -14.20 -1.20 5.02
C GLU A 147 -13.28 -1.50 3.83
N ARG A 148 -12.22 -0.70 3.65
CA ARG A 148 -11.26 -0.80 2.52
C ARG A 148 -10.24 -1.92 2.68
N ILE A 149 -10.09 -2.50 3.87
CA ILE A 149 -9.23 -3.66 4.10
C ILE A 149 -9.99 -4.96 3.80
N THR A 150 -9.31 -5.94 3.20
CA THR A 150 -9.91 -7.26 2.92
C THR A 150 -10.36 -7.91 4.23
N GLU A 151 -11.44 -8.69 4.20
CA GLU A 151 -11.95 -9.44 5.35
C GLU A 151 -10.86 -10.26 6.07
N ARG A 152 -10.00 -10.94 5.28
CA ARG A 152 -8.87 -11.71 5.82
C ARG A 152 -7.85 -10.85 6.58
N ARG A 153 -7.63 -9.60 6.16
CA ARG A 153 -6.74 -8.66 6.86
C ARG A 153 -7.40 -8.15 8.14
N ARG A 154 -8.70 -7.85 8.13
CA ARG A 154 -9.47 -7.53 9.36
C ARG A 154 -9.33 -8.62 10.40
N GLN A 155 -9.61 -9.86 10.03
CA GLN A 155 -9.51 -11.02 10.91
C GLN A 155 -8.12 -11.17 11.52
N ARG A 156 -7.06 -10.95 10.71
CA ARG A 156 -5.68 -11.00 11.19
C ARG A 156 -5.36 -9.90 12.21
N VAL A 157 -5.80 -8.67 11.97
CA VAL A 157 -5.57 -7.53 12.87
C VAL A 157 -6.29 -7.76 14.19
N VAL A 158 -7.58 -8.13 14.16
CA VAL A 158 -8.36 -8.43 15.37
C VAL A 158 -7.72 -9.58 16.17
N CYS A 159 -7.29 -10.64 15.48
CA CYS A 159 -6.63 -11.78 16.11
C CYS A 159 -5.32 -11.37 16.83
N ILE A 160 -4.48 -10.55 16.20
CA ILE A 160 -3.22 -10.07 16.79
C ILE A 160 -3.50 -9.19 18.01
N GLU A 161 -4.43 -8.25 17.90
CA GLU A 161 -4.70 -7.28 18.95
C GLU A 161 -5.29 -7.94 20.20
N LEU A 162 -6.23 -8.87 20.02
CA LEU A 162 -6.78 -9.60 21.15
C LEU A 162 -5.76 -10.58 21.76
N ALA A 163 -4.90 -11.22 20.94
CA ALA A 163 -3.82 -12.07 21.45
C ALA A 163 -2.84 -11.26 22.30
N LYS A 164 -2.47 -10.06 21.86
CA LYS A 164 -1.62 -9.12 22.62
C LYS A 164 -2.25 -8.80 23.98
N GLN A 165 -3.51 -8.37 24.01
CA GLN A 165 -4.20 -8.04 25.26
C GLN A 165 -4.34 -9.24 26.21
N LEU A 166 -4.52 -10.44 25.67
CA LEU A 166 -4.59 -11.65 26.48
C LEU A 166 -3.24 -12.03 27.08
N TRP A 167 -2.14 -11.90 26.32
CA TRP A 167 -0.80 -12.14 26.85
C TRP A 167 -0.34 -11.07 27.83
N GLU A 168 -0.75 -9.82 27.67
CA GLU A 168 -0.51 -8.76 28.67
C GLU A 168 -1.18 -9.10 30.01
N LYS A 169 -2.39 -9.68 29.98
CA LYS A 169 -3.13 -10.06 31.19
C LYS A 169 -2.67 -11.38 31.79
N ASN A 170 -2.27 -12.34 30.96
CA ASN A 170 -1.81 -13.64 31.39
C ASN A 170 -0.63 -14.09 30.50
N PRO A 171 0.61 -13.74 30.90
CA PRO A 171 1.80 -14.04 30.13
C PRO A 171 2.07 -15.54 29.96
N ASP A 172 1.58 -16.40 30.85
CA ASP A 172 1.89 -17.83 30.85
C ASP A 172 1.04 -18.67 29.87
N LEU A 173 0.08 -18.03 29.19
CA LEU A 173 -0.74 -18.65 28.14
C LEU A 173 0.13 -19.19 27.00
N ASN A 174 0.03 -20.50 26.72
CA ASN A 174 0.67 -21.07 25.55
C ASN A 174 -0.17 -20.83 24.27
N TYR A 175 0.43 -21.04 23.09
CA TYR A 175 -0.25 -20.78 21.82
C TYR A 175 -1.53 -21.59 21.60
N GLU A 176 -1.60 -22.83 22.10
CA GLU A 176 -2.79 -23.68 21.93
C GLU A 176 -3.93 -23.23 22.83
N GLU A 177 -3.62 -22.88 24.07
CA GLU A 177 -4.56 -22.30 25.04
C GLU A 177 -5.06 -20.94 24.54
N MET A 178 -4.17 -20.11 24.00
CA MET A 178 -4.53 -18.84 23.39
C MET A 178 -5.50 -19.03 22.21
N GLN A 179 -5.22 -19.99 21.32
CA GLN A 179 -6.09 -20.26 20.18
C GLN A 179 -7.46 -20.80 20.62
N LYS A 180 -7.54 -21.54 21.71
CA LYS A 180 -8.78 -22.10 22.26
C LYS A 180 -9.49 -21.16 23.23
N HIS A 181 -8.90 -20.02 23.56
CA HIS A 181 -9.47 -19.07 24.51
C HIS A 181 -10.85 -18.59 24.04
N PRO A 182 -11.88 -18.51 24.92
CA PRO A 182 -13.24 -18.16 24.51
C PRO A 182 -13.32 -16.87 23.69
N ILE A 183 -12.62 -15.82 24.13
CA ILE A 183 -12.54 -14.52 23.43
C ILE A 183 -11.91 -14.67 22.03
N MET A 184 -10.95 -15.58 21.86
CA MET A 184 -10.28 -15.82 20.57
C MET A 184 -11.15 -16.61 19.60
N GLN A 185 -11.97 -17.52 20.12
CA GLN A 185 -12.93 -18.29 19.33
C GLN A 185 -14.10 -17.42 18.88
N GLU A 186 -14.59 -16.55 19.77
CA GLU A 186 -15.78 -15.73 19.52
C GLU A 186 -15.47 -14.47 18.70
N PHE A 187 -14.40 -13.74 19.03
CA PHE A 187 -14.07 -12.45 18.41
C PHE A 187 -12.74 -12.44 17.65
N GLY A 188 -11.80 -13.30 18.03
CA GLY A 188 -10.45 -13.33 17.47
C GLY A 188 -10.28 -14.10 16.16
N TYR A 189 -11.35 -14.70 15.63
CA TYR A 189 -11.33 -15.52 14.41
C TYR A 189 -10.29 -16.64 14.44
N SER A 190 -9.84 -17.06 15.62
CA SER A 190 -8.72 -18.00 15.80
C SER A 190 -8.96 -19.37 15.17
N SER A 191 -10.22 -19.78 15.05
CA SER A 191 -10.70 -21.00 14.40
C SER A 191 -10.54 -20.98 12.87
N THR A 192 -10.44 -19.80 12.25
CA THR A 192 -10.23 -19.66 10.81
C THR A 192 -8.79 -19.92 10.37
N PHE A 193 -7.86 -19.95 11.34
CA PHE A 193 -6.45 -20.19 11.11
C PHE A 193 -6.07 -21.61 11.56
N SER A 194 -5.26 -22.30 10.76
CA SER A 194 -4.61 -23.52 11.24
C SER A 194 -3.64 -23.19 12.38
N SER A 195 -3.38 -24.12 13.30
CA SER A 195 -2.51 -23.86 14.47
C SER A 195 -1.12 -23.34 14.09
N LYS A 196 -0.56 -23.83 12.99
CA LYS A 196 0.71 -23.31 12.43
C LYS A 196 0.59 -21.85 11.95
N SER A 197 -0.51 -21.53 11.26
CA SER A 197 -0.75 -20.17 10.74
C SER A 197 -1.02 -19.19 11.87
N PHE A 198 -1.81 -19.61 12.87
CA PHE A 198 -2.08 -18.85 14.08
C PHE A 198 -0.78 -18.54 14.82
N ARG A 199 0.02 -19.57 15.14
CA ARG A 199 1.31 -19.39 15.83
C ARG A 199 2.23 -18.42 15.10
N ASN A 200 2.33 -18.51 13.78
CA ASN A 200 3.14 -17.58 12.98
C ASN A 200 2.57 -16.16 12.99
N LEU A 201 1.25 -16.01 13.01
CA LEU A 201 0.56 -14.72 13.00
C LEU A 201 0.81 -13.92 14.27
N VAL A 202 0.71 -14.59 15.42
CA VAL A 202 0.76 -13.92 16.73
C VAL A 202 2.12 -14.01 17.43
N ARG A 203 3.11 -14.65 16.79
CA ARG A 203 4.49 -14.77 17.33
C ARG A 203 5.11 -13.43 17.69
N THR A 204 4.86 -12.39 16.91
CA THR A 204 5.44 -11.06 17.13
C THR A 204 4.91 -10.35 18.38
N VAL A 205 3.77 -10.80 18.91
CA VAL A 205 3.13 -10.24 20.11
C VAL A 205 3.06 -11.24 21.26
N ALA A 206 3.65 -12.42 21.09
CA ALA A 206 3.67 -13.46 22.11
C ALA A 206 4.57 -13.07 23.28
N SER A 207 4.18 -13.46 24.49
CA SER A 207 5.03 -13.32 25.68
C SER A 207 6.33 -14.12 25.55
N ASP A 208 7.37 -13.70 26.26
CA ASP A 208 8.68 -14.38 26.25
C ASP A 208 8.57 -15.85 26.70
N SER A 209 7.66 -16.13 27.65
CA SER A 209 7.34 -17.48 28.12
C SER A 209 6.69 -18.34 27.02
N ALA A 210 5.80 -17.76 26.21
CA ALA A 210 5.18 -18.47 25.08
C ALA A 210 6.14 -18.66 23.90
N GLN A 211 7.09 -17.75 23.67
CA GLN A 211 8.09 -17.85 22.60
C GLN A 211 9.16 -18.92 22.88
N SER A 212 9.42 -19.19 24.15
CA SER A 212 10.40 -20.19 24.59
C SER A 212 9.99 -21.59 24.08
N PRO A 213 10.87 -22.33 23.37
CA PRO A 213 10.59 -23.70 23.00
C PRO A 213 10.38 -24.50 24.29
N GLY A 214 9.19 -25.08 24.45
CA GLY A 214 8.83 -25.83 25.64
C GLY A 214 9.91 -26.86 25.98
N ALA A 215 10.31 -26.90 27.26
CA ALA A 215 11.22 -27.93 27.75
C ALA A 215 10.63 -29.31 27.40
N PRO A 216 11.44 -30.25 26.87
CA PRO A 216 10.94 -31.57 26.52
C PRO A 216 10.37 -32.22 27.78
N THR A 217 9.10 -32.62 27.69
CA THR A 217 8.44 -33.44 28.70
C THR A 217 9.27 -34.70 28.88
N LYS A 218 10.01 -34.79 29.99
CA LYS A 218 10.66 -36.05 30.38
C LYS A 218 9.54 -37.08 30.53
N SER A 219 9.51 -38.05 29.61
CA SER A 219 8.77 -39.29 29.80
C SER A 219 9.24 -39.91 31.11
N LYS A 220 8.33 -40.07 32.06
CA LYS A 220 8.58 -40.92 33.23
C LYS A 220 8.42 -42.36 32.76
N ASP A 221 9.51 -43.10 32.81
CA ASP A 221 9.50 -44.57 32.94
C ASP A 221 8.93 -44.98 34.31
#